data_AF-A0A2H1JL87-F1
#
_entry.id   AF-A0A2H1JL87-F1
#
_cell.length_a   1.000
_cell.length_b   1.000
_cell.length_c   1.000
_cell.angle_alpha   90.00
_cell.angle_beta   90.00
_cell.angle_gamma   90.00
#
_symmetry.space_group_name_H-M   'P 1'
#
loop_
_entity.id
_entity.type
_entity.pdbx_description
1 polymer ?
#
loop_
_entity_poly.entity_id
_entity_poly.type
_entity_poly.pdbx_seq_one_letter_code
_entity_poly.pdbx_strand_id
1 'polypeptide(L)' 'MTTAVGIEAWRDFATIAGVELAVIAEDTTVHGFQDALRWNDVYYRISQGF' A
#
# COMPACT_ATOMS: atom_id res chain seq x y z
N MET A 1 -24.67 4.51 14.51
CA MET A 1 -23.29 3.98 14.57
C MET A 1 -22.71 4.08 13.17
N THR A 2 -21.52 4.65 13.00
CA THR A 2 -20.83 4.67 11.70
C THR A 2 -19.93 3.44 11.62
N THR A 3 -19.93 2.75 10.49
CA THR A 3 -19.03 1.60 10.22
C THR A 3 -17.71 2.04 9.59
N ALA A 4 -17.47 3.35 9.53
CA ALA A 4 -16.27 3.93 8.94
C ALA A 4 -15.08 3.74 9.89
N VAL A 5 -14.05 3.05 9.41
CA VAL A 5 -12.77 2.90 10.09
C VAL A 5 -11.73 3.82 9.46
N GLY A 6 -10.81 4.34 10.28
CA GLY A 6 -9.71 5.18 9.82
C GLY A 6 -8.67 4.41 9.00
N ILE A 7 -7.75 5.14 8.37
CA ILE A 7 -6.69 4.56 7.53
C ILE A 7 -5.77 3.60 8.31
N GLU A 8 -5.58 3.83 9.61
CA GLU A 8 -4.74 2.96 10.47
C GLU A 8 -5.24 1.52 10.50
N ALA A 9 -6.56 1.30 10.56
CA ALA A 9 -7.13 -0.04 10.53
C ALA A 9 -6.82 -0.79 9.21
N TRP A 10 -6.76 -0.07 8.09
CA TRP A 10 -6.37 -0.64 6.81
C TRP A 10 -4.87 -0.95 6.74
N ARG A 11 -4.02 -0.11 7.34
CA ARG A 11 -2.57 -0.37 7.45
C ARG A 11 -2.30 -1.64 8.26
N ASP A 12 -2.98 -1.78 9.40
CA ASP A 12 -2.88 -2.97 10.24
C ASP A 12 -3.34 -4.21 9.48
N PHE A 13 -4.50 -4.13 8.81
CA PHE A 13 -5.02 -5.23 8.00
C PHE A 13 -4.05 -5.69 6.91
N ALA A 14 -3.50 -4.75 6.14
CA ALA A 14 -2.60 -5.08 5.03
C ALA A 14 -1.32 -5.79 5.52
N THR A 15 -0.79 -5.32 6.65
CA THR A 15 0.36 -5.93 7.32
C THR A 15 0.04 -7.36 7.78
N ILE A 16 -1.10 -7.57 8.42
CA ILE A 16 -1.53 -8.89 8.91
C ILE A 16 -1.78 -9.86 7.76
N ALA A 17 -2.45 -9.39 6.70
CA ALA A 17 -2.83 -10.20 5.56
C ALA A 17 -1.66 -10.44 4.58
N GLY A 18 -0.54 -9.74 4.73
CA GLY A 18 0.60 -9.82 3.82
C GLY A 18 0.26 -9.33 2.41
N VAL A 19 -0.62 -8.34 2.30
CA VAL A 19 -1.03 -7.73 1.03
C VAL A 19 -0.52 -6.30 0.94
N GLU A 20 -0.33 -5.82 -0.29
CA GLU A 20 0.04 -4.43 -0.52
C GLU A 20 -1.15 -3.48 -0.26
N LEU A 21 -0.87 -2.35 0.39
CA LEU A 21 -1.80 -1.24 0.54
C LEU A 21 -1.24 0.01 -0.12
N ALA A 22 -1.85 0.43 -1.23
CA ALA A 22 -1.58 1.72 -1.84
C ALA A 22 -2.54 2.78 -1.30
N VAL A 23 -2.01 3.88 -0.77
CA VAL A 23 -2.80 4.96 -0.14
C VAL A 23 -2.76 6.21 -1.01
N ILE A 24 -3.93 6.81 -1.22
CA ILE A 24 -4.07 8.13 -1.84
C ILE A 24 -4.65 9.08 -0.80
N ALA A 25 -3.90 10.13 -0.49
CA ALA A 25 -4.24 11.18 0.47
C ALA A 25 -3.96 12.57 -0.13
N GLU A 26 -4.13 13.62 0.67
CA GLU A 26 -4.03 15.02 0.23
C GLU A 26 -2.68 15.38 -0.41
N ASP A 27 -1.60 14.74 0.01
CA ASP A 27 -0.23 14.95 -0.47
C ASP A 27 0.15 14.06 -1.66
N THR A 28 -0.76 13.21 -2.13
CA THR A 28 -0.46 12.26 -3.20
C THR A 28 -0.30 12.95 -4.56
N THR A 29 0.82 12.71 -5.23
CA THR A 29 1.05 13.09 -6.62
C THR A 29 1.00 11.87 -7.52
N VAL A 30 0.56 12.05 -8.77
CA VAL A 30 0.52 10.96 -9.76
C VAL A 30 1.91 10.32 -9.94
N HIS A 31 2.96 11.15 -10.05
CA HIS A 31 4.33 10.67 -10.20
C HIS A 31 4.80 9.88 -8.96
N GLY A 32 4.62 10.44 -7.75
CA GLY A 32 5.03 9.75 -6.53
C GLY A 32 4.28 8.44 -6.31
N PHE A 33 3.00 8.38 -6.65
CA PHE A 33 2.21 7.16 -6.57
C PHE A 33 2.67 6.09 -7.58
N GLN A 34 2.95 6.47 -8.83
CA GLN A 34 3.49 5.55 -9.83
C GLN A 34 4.85 4.98 -9.44
N ASP A 35 5.72 5.80 -8.86
CA ASP A 35 7.03 5.35 -8.37
C ASP A 35 6.90 4.38 -7.19
N ALA A 36 5.99 4.66 -6.25
CA ALA A 36 5.72 3.78 -5.12
C ALA A 36 5.29 2.36 -5.58
N LEU A 37 4.38 2.28 -6.56
CA LEU A 37 3.95 1.01 -7.14
C LEU A 37 5.11 0.25 -7.81
N ARG A 38 5.94 0.95 -8.60
CA ARG A 38 7.09 0.33 -9.29
C ARG A 38 8.13 -0.22 -8.32
N TRP A 39 8.41 0.50 -7.24
CA TRP A 39 9.34 0.03 -6.21
C TRP A 39 8.81 -1.20 -5.47
N ASN A 40 7.49 -1.25 -5.20
CA ASN A 40 6.87 -2.43 -4.61
C ASN A 40 6.90 -3.64 -5.55
N ASP A 41 6.64 -3.47 -6.85
CA ASP A 41 6.77 -4.55 -7.83
C ASP A 41 8.18 -5.15 -7.86
N VAL A 42 9.21 -4.31 -7.75
CA VAL A 42 10.61 -4.76 -7.66
C VAL A 42 10.85 -5.54 -6.37
N TYR A 43 10.35 -5.06 -5.23
CA TYR A 43 10.45 -5.76 -3.96
C TYR A 43 9.79 -7.15 -3.99
N TYR A 44 8.59 -7.26 -4.56
CA TYR A 44 7.90 -8.55 -4.71
C TYR A 44 8.61 -9.49 -5.67
N ARG A 45 9.17 -8.97 -6.78
CA ARG A 45 9.94 -9.78 -7.73
C ARG A 45 11.25 -10.33 -7.14
N ILE A 46 11.93 -9.56 -6.29
CA ILE A 46 13.18 -10.01 -5.65
C ILE A 46 12.89 -10.99 -4.52
N SER A 47 11.84 -10.76 -3.72
CA SER A 47 11.48 -11.62 -2.58
C SER A 47 10.90 -12.99 -3.00
N GLN A 48 10.27 -13.09 -4.18
CA GLN A 48 9.75 -14.35 -4.70
C GLN A 48 10.83 -15.27 -5.33
N GLY A 49 12.07 -14.79 -5.47
CA GLY A 49 13.11 -15.50 -6.22
C GLY A 49 12.82 -15.53 -7.73
N PHE A 50 13.86 -15.60 -8.56
CA PHE A 50 13.70 -15.78 -10.00
C PHE A 50 13.03 -17.11 -10.36
#